data_AF-A0A832LYR9-F1
#
_entry.id   AF-A0A832LYR9-F1
#
_cell.length_a   1.000
_cell.length_b   1.000
_cell.length_c   1.000
_cell.angle_alpha   90.00
_cell.angle_beta   90.00
_cell.angle_gamma   90.00
#
_symmetry.space_group_name_H-M   'P 1'
#
loop_
_entity.id
_entity.type
_entity.pdbx_description
1 polymer ?
#
loop_
_entity_poly.entity_id
_entity_poly.type
_entity_poly.pdbx_seq_one_letter_code
_entity_poly.pdbx_strand_id
1 'polypeptide(L)'
;MNHSNKAFDIISKTILLISFFLITSCSAVKDAIRTGLDIYDMDKSYVILVKWLASDIIKESPFTPEQDNRSFEWHQYMFNDSSWQYVELPDKNWNCSNCDRYYRGYFNISKIGDFTHDYYIDIQSDDGIWIYINGKFFGHFGGAEHSEGCINVSYCYILKKIKPLKIDDYLIEGKNVISIRVSESFGSEYFDIS
;
A
#
# COMPACT_ATOMS: atom_id res chain seq x y z
N MET A 1 -22.79 40.67 49.36
CA MET A 1 -22.77 41.33 48.03
C MET A 1 -21.99 40.42 47.09
N ASN A 2 -22.62 40.06 45.97
CA ASN A 2 -22.27 38.95 45.07
C ASN A 2 -21.02 39.21 44.21
N HIS A 3 -20.05 38.30 44.26
CA HIS A 3 -19.06 38.11 43.19
C HIS A 3 -18.72 36.62 43.04
N SER A 4 -19.38 35.93 42.12
CA SER A 4 -18.87 34.73 41.42
C SER A 4 -20.01 34.18 40.58
N ASN A 5 -19.88 34.26 39.25
CA ASN A 5 -20.50 33.36 38.24
C ASN A 5 -20.35 33.97 36.83
N LYS A 6 -19.10 34.08 36.34
CA LYS A 6 -18.82 34.44 34.93
C LYS A 6 -17.71 33.61 34.27
N ALA A 7 -17.37 32.44 34.82
CA ALA A 7 -16.30 31.60 34.28
C ALA A 7 -16.79 30.30 33.59
N PHE A 8 -18.07 29.96 33.67
CA PHE A 8 -18.59 28.68 33.13
C PHE A 8 -19.25 28.76 31.75
N ASP A 9 -19.35 29.95 31.15
CA ASP A 9 -20.16 30.15 29.94
C ASP A 9 -19.37 30.20 28.62
N ILE A 10 -18.04 30.00 28.67
CA ILE A 10 -17.18 30.02 27.47
C ILE A 10 -16.78 28.61 27.02
N ILE A 11 -16.79 27.61 27.91
CA ILE A 11 -16.36 26.24 27.57
C ILE A 11 -17.47 25.47 26.81
N SER A 12 -18.74 25.84 26.97
CA SER A 12 -19.86 25.16 26.30
C SER A 12 -20.01 25.53 24.80
N LYS A 13 -19.44 26.64 24.35
CA LYS A 13 -19.54 27.09 22.94
C LYS A 13 -18.36 26.69 22.06
N THR A 14 -17.23 26.27 22.64
CA THR A 14 -16.08 25.77 21.87
C THR A 14 -16.17 24.27 21.59
N ILE A 15 -16.96 23.50 22.36
CA ILE A 15 -17.15 22.06 22.14
C ILE A 15 -18.22 21.77 21.06
N LEU A 16 -19.01 22.77 20.64
CA LEU A 16 -20.06 22.58 19.64
C LEU A 16 -19.64 22.88 18.18
N LEU A 17 -18.35 23.16 17.92
CA LEU A 17 -17.83 23.46 16.57
C LEU A 17 -16.94 22.37 15.96
N ILE A 18 -16.77 21.21 16.63
CA ILE A 18 -16.05 20.05 16.07
C ILE A 18 -17.01 18.96 15.59
N SER A 19 -18.31 19.05 15.93
CA SER A 19 -19.31 18.04 15.55
C SER A 19 -20.04 18.32 14.23
N PHE A 20 -19.60 19.30 13.44
CA PHE A 20 -20.28 19.73 12.20
C PHE A 20 -19.42 19.60 10.92
N PHE A 21 -18.43 18.70 10.95
CA PHE A 21 -17.73 18.21 9.76
C PHE A 21 -17.91 16.69 9.62
N LEU A 22 -19.15 16.23 9.68
CA LEU A 22 -19.52 14.93 9.14
C LEU A 22 -20.88 15.10 8.50
N ILE A 23 -21.04 14.48 7.33
CA ILE A 23 -22.23 14.49 6.46
C ILE A 23 -22.25 15.65 5.44
N THR A 24 -21.27 15.65 4.55
CA THR A 24 -21.51 15.96 3.13
C THR A 24 -20.94 14.84 2.28
N SER A 25 -21.77 13.83 2.04
CA SER A 25 -21.59 12.87 0.96
C SER A 25 -21.80 13.59 -0.38
N CYS A 26 -20.78 13.71 -1.23
CA CYS A 26 -20.98 13.82 -2.67
C CYS A 26 -19.65 13.66 -3.42
N SER A 27 -19.50 12.57 -4.17
CA SER A 27 -18.55 12.22 -5.25
C SER A 27 -17.09 12.71 -5.26
N ALA A 28 -16.76 13.93 -4.84
CA ALA A 28 -15.43 14.55 -4.95
C ALA A 28 -14.36 13.93 -4.02
N VAL A 29 -14.76 13.21 -2.96
CA VAL A 29 -13.82 12.50 -2.09
C VAL A 29 -13.32 11.20 -2.73
N LYS A 30 -14.06 10.63 -3.69
CA LYS A 30 -13.65 9.40 -4.39
C LYS A 30 -12.48 9.64 -5.35
N ASP A 31 -12.33 10.84 -5.88
CA ASP A 31 -11.27 11.16 -6.85
C ASP A 31 -9.98 11.64 -6.18
N ALA A 32 -10.02 12.07 -4.91
CA ALA A 32 -8.86 12.57 -4.17
C ALA A 32 -8.14 11.50 -3.31
N ILE A 33 -8.74 10.30 -3.15
CA ILE A 33 -8.21 9.20 -2.34
C ILE A 33 -7.95 7.99 -3.25
N ARG A 34 -7.20 8.19 -4.33
CA ARG A 34 -6.79 7.09 -5.22
C ARG A 34 -5.32 6.69 -5.04
N THR A 35 -4.70 7.19 -3.98
CA THR A 35 -3.29 6.91 -3.62
C THR A 35 -3.17 6.08 -2.34
N GLY A 36 -4.25 5.42 -1.90
CA GLY A 36 -4.35 4.75 -0.61
C GLY A 36 -4.85 3.31 -0.72
N LEU A 37 -4.33 2.46 0.16
CA LEU A 37 -4.65 1.05 0.32
C LEU A 37 -6.05 0.91 0.99
N ASP A 38 -7.10 0.61 0.22
CA ASP A 38 -8.43 0.19 0.72
C ASP A 38 -8.48 -1.27 1.27
N ILE A 39 -8.17 -1.43 2.56
CA ILE A 39 -8.40 -2.68 3.31
C ILE A 39 -9.87 -2.74 3.77
N TYR A 40 -10.60 -3.81 3.42
CA TYR A 40 -12.04 -3.95 3.70
C TYR A 40 -12.37 -4.50 5.10
N ASP A 41 -13.25 -3.80 5.82
CA ASP A 41 -14.11 -4.30 6.91
C ASP A 41 -15.57 -3.94 6.60
N MET A 42 -16.51 -4.85 6.88
CA MET A 42 -17.92 -4.70 6.51
C MET A 42 -18.71 -3.72 7.39
N ASP A 43 -18.17 -3.27 8.53
CA ASP A 43 -18.88 -2.31 9.40
C ASP A 43 -18.10 -1.01 9.72
N LYS A 44 -16.76 -1.00 9.75
CA LYS A 44 -15.96 0.24 9.79
C LYS A 44 -14.62 0.07 9.08
N SER A 45 -14.58 0.36 7.78
CA SER A 45 -13.35 0.32 6.97
C SER A 45 -12.34 1.38 7.44
N TYR A 46 -11.24 0.92 8.05
CA TYR A 46 -10.07 1.76 8.28
C TYR A 46 -9.11 1.60 7.10
N VAL A 47 -9.04 2.65 6.27
CA VAL A 47 -8.12 2.73 5.13
C VAL A 47 -6.76 3.22 5.65
N ILE A 48 -5.72 2.41 5.49
CA ILE A 48 -4.35 2.85 5.75
C ILE A 48 -3.83 3.50 4.48
N LEU A 49 -3.66 4.82 4.49
CA LEU A 49 -3.03 5.50 3.37
C LEU A 49 -1.54 5.18 3.33
N VAL A 50 -1.15 4.36 2.35
CA VAL A 50 0.25 3.99 2.08
C VAL A 50 0.75 4.81 0.91
N LYS A 51 1.81 5.60 1.11
CA LYS A 51 2.54 6.21 0.01
C LYS A 51 3.54 5.20 -0.55
N TRP A 52 3.57 5.06 -1.86
CA TRP A 52 4.44 4.13 -2.55
C TRP A 52 5.64 4.84 -3.16
N LEU A 53 6.82 4.28 -2.89
CA LEU A 53 8.04 4.53 -3.64
C LEU A 53 8.21 3.44 -4.68
N ALA A 54 8.72 3.79 -5.85
CA ALA A 54 9.10 2.87 -6.90
C ALA A 54 10.56 3.06 -7.30
N SER A 55 11.25 1.95 -7.55
CA SER A 55 12.58 1.93 -8.16
C SER A 55 12.52 2.44 -9.60
N ASP A 56 13.71 2.64 -10.17
CA ASP A 56 13.86 2.66 -11.62
C ASP A 56 13.42 1.31 -12.21
N ILE A 57 13.04 1.32 -13.49
CA ILE A 57 12.70 0.10 -14.24
C ILE A 57 13.98 -0.70 -14.49
N ILE A 58 13.95 -1.98 -14.15
CA ILE A 58 15.09 -2.89 -14.29
C ILE A 58 14.88 -3.79 -15.50
N LYS A 59 15.60 -3.53 -16.59
CA LYS A 59 15.42 -4.20 -17.90
C LYS A 59 16.14 -5.53 -18.06
N GLU A 60 17.08 -5.82 -17.19
CA GLU A 60 17.77 -7.09 -17.13
C GLU A 60 17.46 -7.63 -15.76
N SER A 61 16.60 -8.65 -15.65
CA SER A 61 16.38 -9.29 -14.36
C SER A 61 17.75 -9.72 -13.85
N PRO A 62 18.22 -9.12 -12.76
CA PRO A 62 19.47 -9.54 -12.23
C PRO A 62 19.16 -10.81 -11.42
N PHE A 63 19.84 -11.91 -11.76
CA PHE A 63 19.98 -13.04 -10.85
C PHE A 63 20.46 -12.61 -9.44
N THR A 64 20.93 -11.36 -9.29
CA THR A 64 21.23 -10.69 -8.03
C THR A 64 20.16 -9.66 -7.65
N PRO A 65 19.49 -9.79 -6.50
CA PRO A 65 18.49 -8.81 -6.05
C PRO A 65 19.07 -7.40 -5.95
N GLU A 66 18.27 -6.36 -6.19
CA GLU A 66 18.67 -4.97 -5.97
C GLU A 66 19.14 -4.81 -4.51
N GLN A 67 20.34 -4.24 -4.35
CA GLN A 67 20.96 -3.99 -3.05
C GLN A 67 21.35 -2.53 -2.90
N ASP A 68 21.22 -1.99 -1.69
CA ASP A 68 21.71 -0.66 -1.38
C ASP A 68 23.24 -0.65 -1.15
N ASN A 69 23.80 0.53 -0.90
CA ASN A 69 25.23 0.70 -0.63
C ASN A 69 25.72 0.03 0.67
N ARG A 70 24.83 -0.58 1.46
CA ARG A 70 25.13 -1.34 2.67
C ARG A 70 24.84 -2.83 2.49
N SER A 71 24.58 -3.28 1.25
CA SER A 71 24.24 -4.66 0.91
C SER A 71 22.93 -5.14 1.53
N PHE A 72 22.03 -4.24 1.91
CA PHE A 72 20.67 -4.65 2.22
C PHE A 72 19.94 -4.89 0.91
N GLU A 73 19.21 -6.00 0.82
CA GLU A 73 18.34 -6.30 -0.31
C GLU A 73 17.10 -5.40 -0.27
N TRP A 74 16.56 -5.06 -1.45
CA TRP A 74 15.44 -4.13 -1.65
C TRP A 74 14.20 -4.42 -0.79
N HIS A 75 13.97 -5.67 -0.37
CA HIS A 75 12.83 -6.03 0.48
C HIS A 75 13.11 -5.91 1.98
N GLN A 76 14.37 -5.78 2.40
CA GLN A 76 14.74 -5.74 3.80
C GLN A 76 14.31 -4.42 4.44
N TYR A 77 13.92 -4.47 5.72
CA TYR A 77 13.45 -3.29 6.45
C TYR A 77 14.45 -2.13 6.43
N MET A 78 15.75 -2.45 6.51
CA MET A 78 16.83 -1.47 6.58
C MET A 78 17.29 -0.91 5.24
N PHE A 79 16.78 -1.40 4.10
CA PHE A 79 17.17 -0.94 2.76
C PHE A 79 17.01 0.58 2.61
N ASN A 80 17.99 1.21 1.96
CA ASN A 80 17.95 2.63 1.64
C ASN A 80 17.30 2.88 0.27
N ASP A 81 16.02 3.26 0.26
CA ASP A 81 15.26 3.65 -0.93
C ASP A 81 15.24 5.17 -1.15
N SER A 82 16.21 5.92 -0.63
CA SER A 82 16.26 7.38 -0.79
C SER A 82 16.37 7.87 -2.24
N SER A 83 16.79 7.00 -3.16
CA SER A 83 16.85 7.30 -4.60
C SER A 83 15.53 6.99 -5.33
N TRP A 84 14.65 6.21 -4.72
CA TRP A 84 13.38 5.81 -5.32
C TRP A 84 12.41 6.99 -5.35
N GLN A 85 11.49 6.97 -6.31
CA GLN A 85 10.57 8.06 -6.57
C GLN A 85 9.17 7.72 -6.09
N TYR A 86 8.42 8.72 -5.63
CA TYR A 86 7.00 8.53 -5.35
C TYR A 86 6.24 8.17 -6.63
N VAL A 87 5.31 7.22 -6.51
CA VAL A 87 4.43 6.80 -7.60
C VAL A 87 2.98 6.82 -7.14
N GLU A 88 2.08 7.20 -8.04
CA GLU A 88 0.64 7.04 -7.86
C GLU A 88 0.21 5.69 -8.42
N LEU A 89 -0.71 5.01 -7.74
CA LEU A 89 -1.29 3.76 -8.21
C LEU A 89 -2.65 4.00 -8.89
N PRO A 90 -3.04 3.20 -9.90
CA PRO A 90 -2.25 2.12 -10.49
C PRO A 90 -1.07 2.66 -11.30
N ASP A 91 0.10 2.04 -11.12
CA ASP A 91 1.31 2.33 -11.88
C ASP A 91 1.32 1.49 -13.16
N LYS A 92 1.54 2.13 -14.30
CA LYS A 92 1.34 1.55 -15.63
C LYS A 92 2.16 2.25 -16.71
N ASN A 93 2.20 1.66 -17.91
CA ASN A 93 2.88 2.20 -19.10
C ASN A 93 4.38 2.44 -18.88
N TRP A 94 5.09 1.43 -18.37
CA TRP A 94 6.53 1.52 -18.11
C TRP A 94 7.35 1.58 -19.42
N ASN A 95 6.73 1.18 -20.54
CA ASN A 95 7.35 1.08 -21.86
C ASN A 95 8.57 0.15 -21.85
N CYS A 96 8.42 -1.00 -21.21
CA CYS A 96 9.42 -2.06 -21.17
C CYS A 96 8.79 -3.44 -21.36
N SER A 97 9.61 -4.38 -21.83
CA SER A 97 9.29 -5.81 -21.86
C SER A 97 10.39 -6.55 -21.13
N ASN A 98 10.05 -7.67 -20.48
CA ASN A 98 10.97 -8.44 -19.66
C ASN A 98 11.71 -7.58 -18.63
N CYS A 99 10.94 -6.83 -17.85
CA CYS A 99 11.46 -5.88 -16.88
C CYS A 99 10.85 -6.11 -15.50
N ASP A 100 11.60 -5.75 -14.48
CA ASP A 100 11.10 -5.67 -13.11
C ASP A 100 10.94 -4.21 -12.68
N ARG A 101 10.01 -4.00 -11.74
CA ARG A 101 9.97 -2.79 -10.95
C ARG A 101 9.70 -3.13 -9.49
N TYR A 102 10.44 -2.48 -8.60
CA TYR A 102 10.31 -2.69 -7.17
C TYR A 102 9.56 -1.53 -6.53
N TYR A 103 8.77 -1.84 -5.50
CA TYR A 103 7.93 -0.90 -4.78
C TYR A 103 8.09 -1.05 -3.28
N ARG A 104 8.01 0.06 -2.56
CA ARG A 104 8.02 0.09 -1.10
C ARG A 104 6.94 1.02 -0.57
N GLY A 105 6.06 0.46 0.24
CA GLY A 105 4.99 1.16 0.93
C GLY A 105 5.26 1.21 2.43
N TYR A 106 5.13 2.39 3.03
CA TYR A 106 5.35 2.60 4.47
C TYR A 106 4.09 3.04 5.18
N PHE A 107 3.87 2.48 6.37
CA PHE A 107 2.79 2.88 7.27
C PHE A 107 3.16 2.60 8.73
N ASN A 108 2.35 3.11 9.65
CA ASN A 108 2.60 2.98 11.08
C ASN A 108 1.38 2.39 11.79
N ILE A 109 1.62 1.41 12.64
CA ILE A 109 0.63 0.74 13.49
C ILE A 109 0.95 1.15 14.93
N SER A 110 0.13 1.99 15.55
CA SER A 110 0.44 2.50 16.90
C SER A 110 0.46 1.39 17.95
N LYS A 111 -0.50 0.46 17.90
CA LYS A 111 -0.62 -0.64 18.86
C LYS A 111 -1.41 -1.79 18.26
N ILE A 112 -0.77 -2.93 18.04
CA ILE A 112 -1.35 -4.03 17.26
C ILE A 112 -2.54 -4.66 18.01
N GLY A 113 -2.48 -4.64 19.35
CA GLY A 113 -3.54 -5.14 20.22
C GLY A 113 -4.78 -4.22 20.28
N ASP A 114 -4.74 -3.03 19.70
CA ASP A 114 -5.91 -2.14 19.64
C ASP A 114 -6.78 -2.41 18.41
N PHE A 115 -6.31 -3.21 17.46
CA PHE A 115 -7.09 -3.58 16.29
C PHE A 115 -7.99 -4.77 16.63
N THR A 116 -9.30 -4.53 16.53
CA THR A 116 -10.31 -5.60 16.57
C THR A 116 -10.58 -6.20 15.18
N HIS A 117 -9.80 -5.79 14.18
CA HIS A 117 -10.01 -6.13 12.77
C HIS A 117 -8.73 -6.69 12.17
N ASP A 118 -8.93 -7.58 11.22
CA ASP A 118 -7.87 -8.21 10.43
C ASP A 118 -7.36 -7.24 9.35
N TYR A 119 -6.09 -7.38 8.97
CA TYR A 119 -5.48 -6.61 7.89
C TYR A 119 -5.35 -7.43 6.62
N TYR A 120 -5.76 -6.85 5.50
CA TYR A 120 -5.69 -7.48 4.19
C TYR A 120 -4.93 -6.61 3.19
N ILE A 121 -4.41 -7.22 2.14
CA ILE A 121 -3.99 -6.52 0.92
C ILE A 121 -4.73 -7.12 -0.27
N ASP A 122 -5.23 -6.27 -1.14
CA ASP A 122 -5.83 -6.62 -2.42
C ASP A 122 -4.90 -6.12 -3.53
N ILE A 123 -4.38 -7.06 -4.31
CA ILE A 123 -3.31 -6.79 -5.28
C ILE A 123 -3.84 -7.00 -6.69
N GLN A 124 -3.30 -6.22 -7.61
CA GLN A 124 -3.47 -6.43 -9.04
C GLN A 124 -2.12 -6.27 -9.74
N SER A 125 -1.84 -7.15 -10.68
CA SER A 125 -0.61 -7.11 -11.45
C SER A 125 -0.82 -7.77 -12.81
N ASP A 126 -0.14 -7.27 -13.85
CA ASP A 126 -0.18 -7.92 -15.16
C ASP A 126 0.57 -9.25 -15.17
N ASP A 127 1.63 -9.45 -14.39
CA ASP A 127 2.39 -10.70 -14.46
C ASP A 127 2.73 -11.27 -13.08
N GLY A 128 4.02 -11.44 -12.77
CA GLY A 128 4.46 -12.00 -11.50
C GLY A 128 4.56 -10.95 -10.43
N ILE A 129 4.08 -11.26 -9.21
CA ILE A 129 4.22 -10.37 -8.05
C ILE A 129 4.78 -11.12 -6.83
N TRP A 130 5.83 -10.58 -6.23
CA TRP A 130 6.43 -11.08 -4.99
C TRP A 130 6.26 -10.04 -3.91
N ILE A 131 5.76 -10.48 -2.75
CA ILE A 131 5.42 -9.60 -1.64
C ILE A 131 6.26 -9.98 -0.44
N TYR A 132 6.83 -8.96 0.19
CA TYR A 132 7.55 -9.05 1.45
C TYR A 132 6.96 -8.03 2.41
N ILE A 133 6.86 -8.40 3.68
CA ILE A 133 6.37 -7.51 4.74
C ILE A 133 7.42 -7.53 5.84
N ASN A 134 7.94 -6.34 6.17
CA ASN A 134 9.03 -6.18 7.14
C ASN A 134 10.25 -7.07 6.82
N GLY A 135 10.55 -7.28 5.53
CA GLY A 135 11.64 -8.13 5.07
C GLY A 135 11.35 -9.64 5.06
N LYS A 136 10.19 -10.09 5.55
CA LYS A 136 9.78 -11.49 5.50
C LYS A 136 8.98 -11.75 4.24
N PHE A 137 9.34 -12.81 3.51
CA PHE A 137 8.58 -13.24 2.34
C PHE A 137 7.17 -13.64 2.74
N PHE A 138 6.19 -12.98 2.12
CA PHE A 138 4.76 -13.24 2.33
C PHE A 138 4.24 -14.24 1.31
N GLY A 139 4.51 -13.99 0.03
CA GLY A 139 4.03 -14.85 -1.05
C GLY A 139 4.42 -14.38 -2.43
N HIS A 140 4.25 -15.29 -3.39
CA HIS A 140 4.39 -15.08 -4.82
C HIS A 140 3.08 -15.44 -5.49
N PHE A 141 2.60 -14.56 -6.35
CA PHE A 141 1.37 -14.74 -7.11
C PHE A 141 1.64 -14.46 -8.58
N GLY A 142 0.81 -15.06 -9.44
CA GLY A 142 0.85 -14.81 -10.87
C GLY A 142 1.82 -15.70 -11.62
N GLY A 143 2.53 -15.11 -12.58
CA GLY A 143 3.56 -15.76 -13.39
C GLY A 143 4.90 -15.80 -12.66
N ALA A 144 5.81 -16.66 -13.12
CA ALA A 144 7.21 -16.61 -12.69
C ALA A 144 7.89 -15.35 -13.27
N GLU A 145 9.20 -15.22 -13.03
CA GLU A 145 9.98 -14.11 -13.60
C GLU A 145 9.78 -14.01 -15.12
N HIS A 146 9.38 -12.82 -15.57
CA HIS A 146 9.09 -12.51 -16.97
C HIS A 146 8.21 -13.55 -17.66
N SER A 147 7.25 -14.12 -16.92
CA SER A 147 6.31 -15.12 -17.43
C SER A 147 4.89 -14.64 -17.22
N GLU A 148 4.02 -14.93 -18.17
CA GLU A 148 2.61 -14.54 -18.11
C GLU A 148 1.92 -15.04 -16.82
N GLY A 149 1.12 -14.19 -16.19
CA GLY A 149 0.24 -14.65 -15.12
C GLY A 149 -0.50 -13.59 -14.32
N CYS A 150 -1.31 -12.80 -14.99
CA CYS A 150 -2.07 -11.70 -14.40
C CYS A 150 -2.87 -12.05 -13.15
N ILE A 151 -2.87 -11.11 -12.21
CA ILE A 151 -3.59 -11.17 -10.95
C ILE A 151 -4.68 -10.11 -10.92
N ASN A 152 -5.94 -10.51 -10.80
CA ASN A 152 -7.09 -9.61 -10.65
C ASN A 152 -7.28 -8.55 -11.77
N VAL A 153 -6.57 -8.68 -12.91
CA VAL A 153 -6.68 -7.78 -14.07
C VAL A 153 -7.53 -8.40 -15.20
N SER A 154 -8.57 -7.70 -15.67
CA SER A 154 -9.58 -8.30 -16.56
C SER A 154 -9.16 -8.50 -18.02
N TYR A 155 -8.09 -7.87 -18.49
CA TYR A 155 -7.71 -7.84 -19.92
C TYR A 155 -6.70 -8.92 -20.32
N CYS A 156 -6.41 -9.87 -19.42
CA CYS A 156 -5.38 -10.86 -19.61
C CYS A 156 -5.90 -12.27 -19.92
N TYR A 157 -5.13 -13.03 -20.71
CA TYR A 157 -5.44 -14.42 -21.07
C TYR A 157 -5.29 -15.40 -19.90
N ILE A 158 -4.28 -15.19 -19.04
CA ILE A 158 -3.99 -16.04 -17.87
C ILE A 158 -4.36 -15.28 -16.60
N LEU A 159 -5.66 -15.04 -16.39
CA LEU A 159 -6.16 -14.35 -15.21
C LEU A 159 -6.30 -15.31 -14.01
N LYS A 160 -5.57 -15.04 -12.95
CA LYS A 160 -5.81 -15.61 -11.62
C LYS A 160 -6.56 -14.59 -10.76
N LYS A 161 -7.76 -14.97 -10.33
CA LYS A 161 -8.50 -14.20 -9.33
C LYS A 161 -8.10 -14.66 -7.95
N ILE A 162 -7.61 -13.74 -7.12
CA ILE A 162 -7.28 -14.02 -5.73
C ILE A 162 -8.11 -13.11 -4.82
N LYS A 163 -8.44 -13.64 -3.64
CA LYS A 163 -9.10 -12.86 -2.60
C LYS A 163 -8.08 -11.95 -1.92
N PRO A 164 -8.52 -10.87 -1.25
CA PRO A 164 -7.67 -10.10 -0.36
C PRO A 164 -6.92 -11.02 0.62
N LEU A 165 -5.64 -10.71 0.83
CA LEU A 165 -4.69 -11.58 1.49
C LEU A 165 -4.45 -11.07 2.91
N LYS A 166 -4.72 -11.90 3.91
CA LYS A 166 -4.55 -11.53 5.33
C LYS A 166 -3.06 -11.40 5.68
N ILE A 167 -2.64 -10.31 6.33
CA ILE A 167 -1.23 -9.99 6.60
C ILE A 167 -0.86 -9.84 8.09
N ASP A 168 -1.81 -10.03 9.00
CA ASP A 168 -1.64 -9.79 10.46
C ASP A 168 -0.36 -10.39 11.05
N ASP A 169 -0.01 -11.62 10.67
CA ASP A 169 1.15 -12.35 11.19
C ASP A 169 2.52 -11.78 10.76
N TYR A 170 2.51 -10.74 9.94
CA TYR A 170 3.72 -10.07 9.42
C TYR A 170 3.87 -8.65 9.95
N LEU A 171 2.85 -8.14 10.63
CA LEU A 171 2.80 -6.77 11.13
C LEU A 171 3.44 -6.66 12.51
N ILE A 172 4.03 -5.49 12.77
CA ILE A 172 4.61 -5.14 14.07
C ILE A 172 4.03 -3.82 14.56
N GLU A 173 4.11 -3.57 15.87
CA GLU A 173 3.89 -2.24 16.42
C GLU A 173 4.98 -1.28 15.93
N GLY A 174 4.59 -0.07 15.56
CA GLY A 174 5.44 0.96 14.96
C GLY A 174 5.44 0.92 13.43
N LYS A 175 6.60 1.21 12.85
CA LYS A 175 6.78 1.38 11.40
C LYS A 175 6.81 0.01 10.73
N ASN A 176 5.95 -0.14 9.72
CA ASN A 176 5.90 -1.30 8.84
C ASN A 176 6.31 -0.92 7.43
N VAL A 177 6.83 -1.88 6.69
CA VAL A 177 7.11 -1.77 5.25
C VAL A 177 6.53 -2.95 4.51
N ILE A 178 5.84 -2.68 3.41
CA ILE A 178 5.51 -3.66 2.39
C ILE A 178 6.45 -3.42 1.21
N SER A 179 7.12 -4.46 0.74
CA SER A 179 7.99 -4.41 -0.42
C SER A 179 7.47 -5.37 -1.47
N ILE A 180 7.38 -4.88 -2.71
CA ILE A 180 6.81 -5.61 -3.83
C ILE A 180 7.80 -5.62 -4.99
N ARG A 181 7.99 -6.78 -5.62
CA ARG A 181 8.57 -6.90 -6.98
C ARG A 181 7.42 -7.22 -7.91
N VAL A 182 7.27 -6.44 -8.97
CA VAL A 182 6.45 -6.81 -10.12
C VAL A 182 7.39 -7.17 -11.27
N SER A 183 7.18 -8.34 -11.84
CA SER A 183 7.96 -8.86 -12.96
C SER A 183 7.07 -8.97 -14.17
N GLU A 184 7.45 -8.27 -15.23
CA GLU A 184 6.71 -8.14 -16.48
C GLU A 184 7.34 -9.00 -17.57
N SER A 185 6.51 -9.66 -18.38
CA SER A 185 6.90 -10.47 -19.53
C SER A 185 6.79 -9.68 -20.83
N PHE A 186 5.56 -9.40 -21.30
CA PHE A 186 5.29 -8.92 -22.66
C PHE A 186 4.30 -7.75 -22.73
N GLY A 187 4.61 -6.67 -22.02
CA GLY A 187 3.95 -5.37 -22.20
C GLY A 187 2.50 -5.33 -21.69
N SER A 188 2.01 -4.10 -21.47
CA SER A 188 0.80 -3.80 -20.68
C SER A 188 1.03 -3.83 -19.17
N GLU A 189 2.16 -3.23 -18.77
CA GLU A 189 2.62 -3.20 -17.40
C GLU A 189 1.57 -2.56 -16.49
N TYR A 190 1.24 -3.26 -15.40
CA TYR A 190 0.23 -2.82 -14.45
C TYR A 190 0.58 -3.31 -13.06
N PHE A 191 0.50 -2.39 -12.10
CA PHE A 191 0.52 -2.68 -10.70
C PHE A 191 -0.47 -1.80 -9.94
N ASP A 192 -1.31 -2.42 -9.13
CA ASP A 192 -2.21 -1.72 -8.21
C ASP A 192 -2.28 -2.50 -6.89
N ILE A 193 -2.51 -1.76 -5.80
CA ILE A 193 -2.74 -2.36 -4.49
C ILE A 193 -3.68 -1.49 -3.67
N SER A 194 -4.71 -2.13 -3.16
CA SER A 194 -5.70 -1.61 -2.23
C SER A 194 -5.71 -2.41 -0.94
#